data_AF-A0A6A5SLR6-F1
#
_entry.id   AF-A0A6A5SLR6-F1
#
_cell.length_a   1.000
_cell.length_b   1.000
_cell.length_c   1.000
_cell.angle_alpha   90.00
_cell.angle_beta   90.00
_cell.angle_gamma   90.00
#
_symmetry.space_group_name_H-M   'P 1'
#
loop_
_entity.id
_entity.type
_entity.pdbx_description
1 polymer ?
#
loop_
_entity_poly.entity_id
_entity_poly.type
_entity_poly.pdbx_seq_one_letter_code
_entity_poly.pdbx_strand_id
1 'polypeptide(L)'
;MFNVRSIILLVISYVVIPRLTFLPQSVHSLLIVFGPFLIPRVLDWVNVARATSRSVPVRPTPPRVKNALNLLFLSAAVCLVLSLSRFAPDNIFLTTKSHIRTETSVLFARLRHLRPLMHEDDALRTKFNWGIRNKLLYLAYGPDTLLNCVWCATADGNDQQNYFLYTLPKIATPHVFQLAVLGLATSSLVGSEGSRFRTHATIAGILLMVVEAWYIGTYDISANKRARSVQDIDSAHWRVRFLRYITFAVVDIGLAFVLWATSTNRWLAKPVSLAERLETTTRTAEDTLNKMRALALLANSANRDPALRGVREEYWRTEGQVMAETVQDEGVMEQINAAITRMDFSALQGRVGEIADGILRGIDSLRPGQSHSQIIAESNTSDASSSTTLVSPPQSI
;
A
#
# COMPACT_ATOMS: atom_id res chain seq x y z
N MET A 1 25.58 -23.46 -8.59
CA MET A 1 25.62 -23.26 -7.12
C MET A 1 24.20 -22.93 -6.66
N PHE A 2 23.53 -23.83 -5.94
CA PHE A 2 22.17 -23.58 -5.45
C PHE A 2 22.22 -22.52 -4.35
N ASN A 3 21.58 -21.37 -4.59
CA ASN A 3 21.48 -20.29 -3.62
C ASN A 3 20.69 -20.80 -2.41
N VAL A 4 21.22 -20.64 -1.19
CA VAL A 4 20.58 -21.07 0.08
C VAL A 4 19.15 -20.53 0.17
N ARG A 5 18.90 -19.36 -0.41
CA ARG A 5 17.58 -18.73 -0.55
C ARG A 5 16.59 -19.58 -1.35
N SER A 6 17.03 -20.23 -2.43
CA SER A 6 16.19 -21.15 -3.23
C SER A 6 15.85 -22.42 -2.47
N ILE A 7 16.77 -22.93 -1.62
CA ILE A 7 16.54 -24.11 -0.79
C ILE A 7 15.49 -23.82 0.29
N ILE A 8 15.61 -22.68 0.97
CA ILE A 8 14.63 -22.24 1.99
C ILE A 8 13.24 -22.03 1.36
N LEU A 9 13.17 -21.45 0.16
CA LEU A 9 11.91 -21.26 -0.56
C LEU A 9 11.26 -22.58 -0.98
N LEU A 10 12.07 -23.57 -1.37
CA LEU A 10 11.58 -24.91 -1.70
C LEU A 10 11.00 -25.59 -0.45
N VAL A 11 11.68 -25.49 0.70
CA VAL A 11 11.20 -26.02 1.99
C VAL A 11 9.91 -25.34 2.44
N ILE A 12 9.82 -24.01 2.35
CA ILE A 12 8.59 -23.28 2.70
C ILE A 12 7.44 -23.69 1.75
N SER A 13 7.72 -23.80 0.46
CA SER A 13 6.71 -24.14 -0.54
C SER A 13 6.22 -25.59 -0.44
N TYR A 14 7.09 -26.54 -0.10
CA TYR A 14 6.75 -27.98 -0.05
C TYR A 14 6.40 -28.50 1.34
N VAL A 15 6.75 -27.79 2.42
CA VAL A 15 6.52 -28.28 3.79
C VAL A 15 5.50 -27.43 4.54
N VAL A 16 5.52 -26.10 4.36
CA VAL A 16 4.65 -25.18 5.11
C VAL A 16 3.30 -25.00 4.42
N ILE A 17 3.29 -24.77 3.10
CA ILE A 17 2.06 -24.59 2.32
C ILE A 17 1.10 -25.79 2.45
N PRO A 18 1.56 -27.05 2.32
CA PRO A 18 0.70 -28.23 2.48
C PRO A 18 0.08 -28.39 3.88
N ARG A 19 0.64 -27.75 4.90
CA ARG A 19 0.12 -27.78 6.28
C ARG A 19 -0.82 -26.63 6.63
N LEU A 20 -1.03 -25.68 5.72
CA LEU A 20 -2.04 -24.63 5.89
C LEU A 20 -3.42 -25.19 5.52
N THR A 21 -4.06 -25.86 6.48
CA THR A 21 -5.35 -26.58 6.34
C THR A 21 -6.56 -25.66 6.12
N PHE A 22 -6.37 -24.34 6.10
CA PHE A 22 -7.45 -23.36 5.94
C PHE A 22 -7.77 -23.01 4.47
N LEU A 23 -6.95 -23.47 3.51
CA LEU A 23 -7.08 -23.12 2.08
C LEU A 23 -7.78 -24.24 1.28
N PRO A 24 -8.67 -23.89 0.32
CA PRO A 24 -9.27 -24.86 -0.60
C PRO A 24 -8.20 -25.64 -1.39
N GLN A 25 -8.44 -26.94 -1.67
CA GLN A 25 -7.50 -27.83 -2.38
C GLN A 25 -7.00 -27.28 -3.72
N SER A 26 -7.83 -26.55 -4.46
CA SER A 26 -7.46 -25.91 -5.72
C SER A 26 -6.42 -24.79 -5.56
N VAL A 27 -6.44 -24.08 -4.43
CA VAL A 27 -5.45 -23.04 -4.11
C VAL A 27 -4.13 -23.66 -3.64
N HIS A 28 -4.18 -24.80 -2.94
CA HIS A 28 -2.98 -25.58 -2.60
C HIS A 28 -2.19 -26.00 -3.83
N SER A 29 -2.86 -26.60 -4.81
CA SER A 29 -2.23 -27.04 -6.05
C SER A 29 -1.59 -25.87 -6.81
N LEU A 30 -2.28 -24.73 -6.87
CA LEU A 30 -1.76 -23.52 -7.50
C LEU A 30 -0.55 -22.96 -6.75
N LEU A 31 -0.61 -22.90 -5.42
CA LEU A 31 0.45 -22.32 -4.60
C LEU A 31 1.70 -23.21 -4.52
N ILE A 32 1.56 -24.54 -4.63
CA ILE A 32 2.70 -25.47 -4.72
C ILE A 32 3.41 -25.33 -6.07
N VAL A 33 2.66 -25.18 -7.17
CA VAL A 33 3.23 -25.05 -8.52
C VAL A 33 3.86 -23.68 -8.73
N PHE A 34 3.19 -22.60 -8.31
CA PHE A 34 3.64 -21.23 -8.56
C PHE A 34 4.43 -20.62 -7.39
N GLY A 35 4.35 -21.18 -6.19
CA GLY A 35 5.04 -20.70 -4.98
C GLY A 35 6.54 -20.50 -5.16
N PRO A 36 7.30 -21.46 -5.72
CA PRO A 36 8.75 -21.32 -5.90
C PRO A 36 9.15 -20.16 -6.80
N PHE A 37 8.25 -19.72 -7.69
CA PHE A 37 8.50 -18.62 -8.64
C PHE A 37 7.95 -17.27 -8.16
N LEU A 38 6.79 -17.27 -7.50
CA LEU A 38 6.16 -16.04 -6.99
C LEU A 38 6.80 -15.53 -5.70
N ILE A 39 7.10 -16.42 -4.75
CA ILE A 39 7.63 -16.04 -3.44
C ILE A 39 8.96 -15.25 -3.54
N PRO A 40 9.98 -15.66 -4.34
CA PRO A 40 11.21 -14.88 -4.44
C PRO A 40 10.97 -13.48 -5.03
N ARG A 41 10.12 -13.35 -6.05
CA ARG A 41 9.78 -12.05 -6.65
C ARG A 41 9.07 -11.13 -5.68
N VAL A 42 8.11 -11.65 -4.91
CA VAL A 42 7.40 -10.88 -3.88
C VAL A 42 8.36 -10.45 -2.77
N LEU A 43 9.26 -11.33 -2.33
CA LEU A 43 10.27 -10.99 -1.31
C LEU A 43 11.26 -9.95 -1.83
N ASP A 44 11.71 -10.04 -3.08
CA ASP A 44 12.60 -9.05 -3.68
C ASP A 44 11.90 -7.69 -3.81
N TRP A 45 10.64 -7.66 -4.22
CA TRP A 45 9.83 -6.44 -4.22
C TRP A 45 9.68 -5.83 -2.83
N VAL A 46 9.42 -6.65 -1.81
CA VAL A 46 9.32 -6.20 -0.42
C VAL A 46 10.66 -5.67 0.09
N ASN A 47 11.77 -6.34 -0.24
CA ASN A 47 13.10 -5.94 0.17
C ASN A 47 13.55 -4.64 -0.50
N VAL A 48 13.30 -4.50 -1.80
CA VAL A 48 13.55 -3.25 -2.54
C VAL A 48 12.69 -2.12 -1.99
N ALA A 49 11.38 -2.34 -1.80
CA ALA A 49 10.49 -1.34 -1.22
C ALA A 49 10.89 -0.93 0.20
N ARG A 50 11.36 -1.87 1.04
CA ARG A 50 11.91 -1.56 2.37
C ARG A 50 13.22 -0.80 2.30
N ALA A 51 14.13 -1.17 1.40
CA ALA A 51 15.41 -0.50 1.23
C ALA A 51 15.21 0.97 0.82
N THR A 52 14.29 1.25 -0.10
CA THR A 52 13.94 2.61 -0.52
C THR A 52 13.27 3.41 0.60
N SER A 53 12.50 2.75 1.48
CA SER A 53 11.80 3.44 2.58
C SER A 53 12.73 3.83 3.74
N ARG A 54 13.92 3.21 3.87
CA ARG A 54 14.90 3.57 4.92
C ARG A 54 15.56 4.94 4.71
N SER A 55 15.61 5.43 3.47
CA SER A 55 16.26 6.70 3.14
C SER A 55 15.35 7.92 3.26
N VAL A 56 14.07 7.72 3.56
CA VAL A 56 13.06 8.80 3.66
C VAL A 56 12.50 8.82 5.10
N PRO A 57 12.49 9.99 5.77
CA PRO A 57 11.96 10.09 7.12
C PRO A 57 10.46 9.78 7.16
N VAL A 58 10.04 9.09 8.23
CA VAL A 58 8.63 8.79 8.51
C VAL A 58 7.88 10.10 8.77
N ARG A 59 6.80 10.31 8.03
CA ARG A 59 5.98 11.52 8.12
C ARG A 59 4.61 11.18 8.75
N PRO A 60 3.99 12.09 9.54
CA PRO A 60 2.60 11.95 9.98
C PRO A 60 1.62 11.91 8.79
N THR A 61 0.54 11.16 8.92
CA THR A 61 -0.49 11.01 7.88
C THR A 61 -1.04 12.37 7.43
N PRO A 62 -0.99 12.69 6.13
CA PRO A 62 -1.59 13.93 5.61
C PRO A 62 -3.09 14.00 5.93
N PRO A 63 -3.65 15.19 6.22
CA PRO A 63 -5.05 15.33 6.64
C PRO A 63 -6.04 14.85 5.58
N ARG A 64 -5.73 15.02 4.30
CA ARG A 64 -6.57 14.53 3.18
C ARG A 64 -6.61 13.01 3.11
N VAL A 65 -5.47 12.34 3.37
CA VAL A 65 -5.39 10.88 3.43
C VAL A 65 -6.14 10.35 4.64
N LYS A 66 -6.12 11.06 5.77
CA LYS A 66 -6.93 10.70 6.95
C LYS A 66 -8.42 10.64 6.62
N ASN A 67 -8.93 11.58 5.83
CA ASN A 67 -10.34 11.57 5.41
C ASN A 67 -10.66 10.35 4.53
N ALA A 68 -9.76 9.98 3.61
CA ALA A 68 -9.90 8.77 2.79
C ALA A 68 -9.84 7.48 3.63
N LEU A 69 -8.95 7.42 4.63
CA LEU A 69 -8.87 6.30 5.57
C LEU A 69 -10.15 6.17 6.41
N ASN A 70 -10.71 7.28 6.87
CA ASN A 70 -11.99 7.28 7.59
C ASN A 70 -13.15 6.79 6.69
N LEU A 71 -13.16 7.20 5.42
CA LEU A 71 -14.16 6.73 4.45
C LEU A 71 -14.06 5.21 4.24
N LEU A 72 -12.85 4.69 3.99
CA LEU A 72 -12.61 3.26 3.81
C LEU A 72 -12.88 2.44 5.08
N PHE A 73 -12.61 3.02 6.26
CA PHE A 73 -12.96 2.39 7.53
C PHE A 73 -14.47 2.30 7.70
N LEU A 74 -15.20 3.38 7.41
CA LEU A 74 -16.65 3.39 7.49
C LEU A 74 -17.27 2.40 6.50
N SER A 75 -16.79 2.36 5.25
CA SER A 75 -17.28 1.41 4.24
C SER A 75 -17.00 -0.03 4.64
N ALA A 76 -15.80 -0.33 5.15
CA ALA A 76 -15.46 -1.66 5.66
C ALA A 76 -16.36 -2.05 6.84
N ALA A 77 -16.59 -1.15 7.80
CA ALA A 77 -17.48 -1.39 8.93
C ALA A 77 -18.92 -1.66 8.49
N VAL A 78 -19.44 -0.85 7.56
CA VAL A 78 -20.78 -1.06 6.98
C VAL A 78 -20.87 -2.39 6.25
N CYS A 79 -19.86 -2.75 5.44
CA CYS A 79 -19.83 -4.05 4.76
C CYS A 79 -19.80 -5.22 5.77
N LEU A 80 -19.00 -5.12 6.83
CA LEU A 80 -18.98 -6.14 7.89
C LEU A 80 -20.34 -6.26 8.59
N VAL A 81 -21.01 -5.15 8.89
CA VAL A 81 -22.36 -5.15 9.46
C VAL A 81 -23.36 -5.80 8.49
N LEU A 82 -23.32 -5.43 7.21
CA LEU A 82 -24.19 -6.00 6.18
C LEU A 82 -23.93 -7.49 5.89
N SER A 83 -22.75 -8.00 6.25
CA SER A 83 -22.42 -9.43 6.16
C SER A 83 -23.10 -10.27 7.24
N LEU A 84 -23.61 -9.64 8.30
CA LEU A 84 -24.30 -10.36 9.38
C LEU A 84 -25.63 -10.93 8.89
N SER A 85 -25.97 -12.13 9.39
CA SER A 85 -27.20 -12.84 9.03
C SER A 85 -28.47 -12.07 9.31
N ARG A 86 -28.46 -11.14 10.28
CA ARG A 86 -29.62 -10.31 10.65
C ARG A 86 -30.09 -9.38 9.53
N PHE A 87 -29.21 -9.00 8.60
CA PHE A 87 -29.57 -8.16 7.45
C PHE A 87 -29.86 -8.98 6.19
N ALA A 88 -29.65 -10.29 6.23
CA ALA A 88 -30.00 -11.19 5.14
C ALA A 88 -31.46 -11.65 5.28
N PRO A 89 -32.17 -11.90 4.17
CA PRO A 89 -33.50 -12.51 4.24
C PRO A 89 -33.40 -13.91 4.85
N ASP A 90 -34.44 -14.33 5.56
CA ASP A 90 -34.47 -15.64 6.20
C ASP A 90 -34.42 -16.77 5.16
N ASN A 91 -33.53 -17.75 5.38
CA ASN A 91 -33.51 -18.97 4.59
C ASN A 91 -34.51 -19.98 5.19
N ILE A 92 -35.61 -20.22 4.49
CA ILE A 92 -36.71 -21.09 4.97
C ILE A 92 -36.23 -22.53 5.19
N PHE A 93 -35.31 -23.06 4.38
CA PHE A 93 -34.83 -24.44 4.51
C PHE A 93 -33.90 -24.61 5.71
N LEU A 94 -33.02 -23.62 5.96
CA LEU A 94 -32.11 -23.65 7.11
C LEU A 94 -32.86 -23.41 8.42
N THR A 95 -33.78 -22.44 8.45
CA THR A 95 -34.58 -22.11 9.65
C THR A 95 -35.48 -23.27 10.08
N THR A 96 -36.20 -23.89 9.13
CA THR A 96 -37.08 -25.04 9.41
C THR A 96 -36.33 -26.37 9.49
N LYS A 97 -35.02 -26.39 9.26
CA LYS A 97 -34.17 -27.60 9.14
C LYS A 97 -34.80 -28.67 8.23
N SER A 98 -35.38 -28.24 7.12
CA SER A 98 -36.13 -29.11 6.22
C SER A 98 -35.35 -29.41 4.95
N HIS A 99 -35.46 -30.65 4.46
CA HIS A 99 -34.82 -31.08 3.23
C HIS A 99 -35.48 -30.42 1.99
N ILE A 100 -34.75 -30.27 0.89
CA ILE A 100 -35.26 -29.63 -0.34
C ILE A 100 -36.48 -30.34 -0.94
N ARG A 101 -36.58 -31.67 -0.73
CA ARG A 101 -37.69 -32.53 -1.18
C ARG A 101 -38.93 -32.49 -0.28
N THR A 102 -38.86 -31.83 0.87
CA THR A 102 -39.99 -31.75 1.80
C THR A 102 -41.19 -31.11 1.11
N GLU A 103 -42.37 -31.69 1.32
CA GLU A 103 -43.63 -31.14 0.80
C GLU A 103 -43.85 -29.71 1.27
N THR A 104 -44.41 -28.88 0.38
CA THR A 104 -44.58 -27.45 0.64
C THR A 104 -45.56 -27.20 1.79
N SER A 105 -46.62 -28.00 1.92
CA SER A 105 -47.56 -27.96 3.05
C SER A 105 -46.84 -28.13 4.39
N VAL A 106 -46.00 -29.15 4.51
CA VAL A 106 -45.24 -29.48 5.72
C VAL A 106 -44.19 -28.40 6.02
N LEU A 107 -43.50 -27.90 4.99
CA LEU A 107 -42.50 -26.84 5.13
C LEU A 107 -43.10 -25.57 5.75
N PHE A 108 -44.22 -25.10 5.22
CA PHE A 108 -44.89 -23.90 5.71
C PHE A 108 -45.65 -24.13 7.03
N ALA A 109 -46.12 -25.36 7.30
CA ALA A 109 -46.64 -25.72 8.62
C ALA A 109 -45.54 -25.60 9.69
N ARG A 110 -44.33 -26.10 9.42
CA ARG A 110 -43.17 -25.92 10.32
C ARG A 110 -42.77 -24.45 10.47
N LEU A 111 -42.77 -23.69 9.37
CA LEU A 111 -42.48 -22.26 9.42
C LEU A 111 -43.49 -21.51 10.31
N ARG A 112 -44.79 -21.86 10.21
CA ARG A 112 -45.87 -21.30 11.05
C ARG A 112 -45.66 -21.54 12.54
N HIS A 113 -45.05 -22.67 12.91
CA HIS A 113 -44.70 -22.95 14.30
C HIS A 113 -43.54 -22.12 14.82
N LEU A 114 -42.64 -21.64 13.95
CA LEU A 114 -41.48 -20.83 14.34
C LEU A 114 -41.81 -19.33 14.39
N ARG A 115 -42.62 -18.84 13.43
CA ARG A 115 -43.04 -17.44 13.36
C ARG A 115 -44.38 -17.28 12.63
N PRO A 116 -45.13 -16.19 12.86
CA PRO A 116 -46.30 -15.87 12.04
C PRO A 116 -45.91 -15.70 10.56
N LEU A 117 -46.76 -16.19 9.65
CA LEU A 117 -46.54 -16.08 8.21
C LEU A 117 -46.76 -14.64 7.76
N MET A 118 -45.81 -14.12 6.99
CA MET A 118 -45.92 -12.84 6.31
C MET A 118 -46.57 -13.04 4.93
N HIS A 119 -47.05 -11.95 4.33
CA HIS A 119 -47.67 -11.99 2.99
C HIS A 119 -46.72 -12.55 1.92
N GLU A 120 -45.41 -12.26 2.05
CA GLU A 120 -44.36 -12.81 1.18
C GLU A 120 -44.22 -14.34 1.32
N ASP A 121 -44.44 -14.89 2.52
CA ASP A 121 -44.37 -16.33 2.77
C ASP A 121 -45.52 -17.06 2.08
N ASP A 122 -46.73 -16.48 2.08
CA ASP A 122 -47.88 -17.04 1.37
C ASP A 122 -47.67 -16.98 -0.16
N ALA A 123 -47.10 -15.90 -0.67
CA ALA A 123 -46.71 -15.80 -2.08
C ALA A 123 -45.64 -16.85 -2.44
N LEU A 124 -44.62 -17.04 -1.60
CA LEU A 124 -43.61 -18.09 -1.79
C LEU A 124 -44.22 -19.50 -1.76
N ARG A 125 -45.19 -19.72 -0.88
CA ARG A 125 -45.91 -21.00 -0.79
C ARG A 125 -46.60 -21.35 -2.10
N THR A 126 -47.25 -20.39 -2.76
CA THR A 126 -47.88 -20.63 -4.07
C THR A 126 -46.84 -21.01 -5.12
N LYS A 127 -45.70 -20.30 -5.17
CA LYS A 127 -44.61 -20.59 -6.11
C LYS A 127 -43.95 -21.95 -5.86
N PHE A 128 -43.79 -22.36 -4.60
CA PHE A 128 -43.21 -23.66 -4.25
C PHE A 128 -44.13 -24.85 -4.58
N ASN A 129 -45.44 -24.64 -4.70
CA ASN A 129 -46.38 -25.67 -5.12
C ASN A 129 -46.27 -26.01 -6.61
N TRP A 130 -45.79 -25.08 -7.45
CA TRP A 130 -45.65 -25.31 -8.89
C TRP A 130 -44.53 -26.30 -9.24
N GLY A 131 -43.59 -26.55 -8.32
CA GLY A 131 -42.63 -27.63 -8.48
C GLY A 131 -41.33 -27.45 -7.70
N ILE A 132 -40.55 -28.53 -7.64
CA ILE A 132 -39.24 -28.56 -6.97
C ILE A 132 -38.24 -27.58 -7.60
N ARG A 133 -38.38 -27.28 -8.90
CA ARG A 133 -37.49 -26.33 -9.63
C ARG A 133 -37.53 -24.93 -9.02
N ASN A 134 -38.70 -24.46 -8.58
CA ASN A 134 -38.83 -23.14 -7.93
C ASN A 134 -38.13 -23.09 -6.57
N LYS A 135 -38.07 -24.22 -5.85
CA LYS A 135 -37.28 -24.34 -4.61
C LYS A 135 -35.78 -24.26 -4.88
N LEU A 136 -35.31 -24.78 -6.02
CA LEU A 136 -33.90 -24.67 -6.44
C LEU A 136 -33.55 -23.24 -6.88
N LEU A 137 -34.44 -22.59 -7.63
CA LEU A 137 -34.30 -21.19 -8.04
C LEU A 137 -34.28 -20.24 -6.83
N TYR A 138 -35.10 -20.52 -5.81
CA TYR A 138 -35.05 -19.82 -4.53
C TYR A 138 -33.67 -19.92 -3.85
N LEU A 139 -33.05 -21.10 -3.86
CA LEU A 139 -31.72 -21.28 -3.27
C LEU A 139 -30.61 -20.55 -4.05
N ALA A 140 -30.74 -20.46 -5.37
CA ALA A 140 -29.78 -19.83 -6.26
C ALA A 140 -29.89 -18.30 -6.28
N TYR A 141 -31.10 -17.76 -6.47
CA TYR A 141 -31.34 -16.34 -6.72
C TYR A 141 -32.03 -15.60 -5.57
N GLY A 142 -32.58 -16.30 -4.58
CA GLY A 142 -33.23 -15.74 -3.40
C GLY A 142 -34.77 -15.58 -3.50
N PRO A 143 -35.43 -15.14 -2.41
CA PRO A 143 -36.88 -14.96 -2.36
C PRO A 143 -37.39 -13.84 -3.27
N ASP A 144 -36.74 -12.68 -3.21
CA ASP A 144 -37.16 -11.45 -3.88
C ASP A 144 -37.15 -11.59 -5.42
N THR A 145 -36.17 -12.31 -5.97
CA THR A 145 -36.09 -12.58 -7.41
C THR A 145 -37.16 -13.55 -7.89
N LEU A 146 -37.48 -14.57 -7.08
CA LEU A 146 -38.55 -15.53 -7.39
C LEU A 146 -39.95 -14.91 -7.31
N LEU A 147 -40.17 -13.98 -6.37
CA LEU A 147 -41.46 -13.32 -6.17
C LEU A 147 -41.70 -12.23 -7.21
N ASN A 148 -40.71 -11.37 -7.47
CA ASN A 148 -40.91 -10.14 -8.24
C ASN A 148 -40.59 -10.27 -9.74
N CYS A 149 -40.04 -11.41 -10.19
CA CYS A 149 -39.85 -11.60 -11.62
C CYS A 149 -41.12 -12.08 -12.33
N VAL A 150 -41.77 -11.18 -13.07
CA VAL A 150 -43.02 -11.44 -13.80
C VAL A 150 -42.80 -12.25 -15.09
N TRP A 151 -41.67 -12.05 -15.76
CA TRP A 151 -41.37 -12.61 -17.09
C TRP A 151 -40.38 -13.79 -17.07
N CYS A 152 -39.87 -14.19 -15.90
CA CYS A 152 -38.84 -15.23 -15.82
C CYS A 152 -39.37 -16.65 -16.04
N ALA A 153 -40.68 -16.88 -15.87
CA ALA A 153 -41.30 -18.17 -16.14
C ALA A 153 -41.64 -18.28 -17.62
N THR A 154 -40.88 -19.11 -18.35
CA THR A 154 -41.06 -19.31 -19.79
C THR A 154 -41.42 -20.76 -20.09
N ALA A 155 -42.29 -20.99 -21.09
CA ALA A 155 -42.63 -22.35 -21.53
C ALA A 155 -41.43 -23.06 -22.20
N ASP A 156 -40.43 -22.31 -22.64
CA ASP A 156 -39.30 -22.76 -23.45
C ASP A 156 -38.18 -23.44 -22.65
N GLY A 157 -38.32 -23.55 -21.32
CA GLY A 157 -37.38 -24.26 -20.44
C GLY A 157 -36.10 -23.51 -20.07
N ASN A 158 -35.88 -22.29 -20.58
CA ASN A 158 -34.73 -21.43 -20.27
C ASN A 158 -34.96 -20.45 -19.10
N ASP A 159 -35.72 -20.88 -18.09
CA ASP A 159 -36.09 -20.01 -16.97
C ASP A 159 -34.86 -19.50 -16.19
N GLN A 160 -33.82 -20.32 -16.07
CA GLN A 160 -32.63 -19.99 -15.28
C GLN A 160 -31.92 -18.73 -15.81
N GLN A 161 -31.77 -18.61 -17.13
CA GLN A 161 -31.13 -17.43 -17.73
C GLN A 161 -31.96 -16.17 -17.48
N ASN A 162 -33.28 -16.26 -17.55
CA ASN A 162 -34.17 -15.13 -17.29
C ASN A 162 -34.07 -14.68 -15.82
N TYR A 163 -34.06 -15.61 -14.86
CA TYR A 163 -33.84 -15.29 -13.44
C TYR A 163 -32.46 -14.68 -13.20
N PHE A 164 -31.41 -15.15 -13.89
CA PHE A 164 -30.08 -14.55 -13.82
C PHE A 164 -30.09 -13.09 -14.31
N LEU A 165 -30.66 -12.83 -15.50
CA LEU A 165 -30.75 -11.49 -16.07
C LEU A 165 -31.52 -10.53 -15.17
N TYR A 166 -32.62 -10.98 -14.56
CA TYR A 166 -33.38 -10.20 -13.59
C TYR A 166 -32.59 -9.92 -12.29
N THR A 167 -31.73 -10.84 -11.88
CA THR A 167 -30.91 -10.70 -10.65
C THR A 167 -29.65 -9.85 -10.88
N LEU A 168 -29.20 -9.70 -12.13
CA LEU A 168 -27.95 -9.02 -12.48
C LEU A 168 -27.88 -7.57 -11.95
N PRO A 169 -28.92 -6.73 -12.07
CA PRO A 169 -28.90 -5.40 -11.45
C PRO A 169 -28.70 -5.45 -9.93
N LYS A 170 -29.32 -6.41 -9.23
CA LYS A 170 -29.20 -6.58 -7.77
C LYS A 170 -27.79 -7.02 -7.35
N ILE A 171 -27.08 -7.73 -8.23
CA ILE A 171 -25.66 -8.05 -8.07
C ILE A 171 -24.81 -6.80 -8.34
N ALA A 172 -25.08 -6.06 -9.41
CA ALA A 172 -24.28 -4.92 -9.84
C ALA A 172 -24.36 -3.70 -8.88
N THR A 173 -25.54 -3.40 -8.32
CA THR A 173 -25.74 -2.23 -7.44
C THR A 173 -24.70 -2.10 -6.31
N PRO A 174 -24.47 -3.14 -5.47
CA PRO A 174 -23.46 -3.04 -4.42
C PRO A 174 -22.02 -2.90 -4.96
N HIS A 175 -21.70 -3.46 -6.13
CA HIS A 175 -20.40 -3.25 -6.80
C HIS A 175 -20.23 -1.82 -7.28
N VAL A 176 -21.27 -1.20 -7.83
CA VAL A 176 -21.25 0.21 -8.23
C VAL A 176 -21.01 1.12 -7.02
N PHE A 177 -21.69 0.85 -5.90
CA PHE A 177 -21.46 1.59 -4.66
C PHE A 177 -20.02 1.41 -4.15
N GLN A 178 -19.51 0.19 -4.16
CA GLN A 178 -18.12 -0.10 -3.78
C GLN A 178 -17.12 0.62 -4.69
N LEU A 179 -17.34 0.61 -6.00
CA LEU A 179 -16.51 1.34 -6.97
C LEU A 179 -16.56 2.86 -6.73
N ALA A 180 -17.71 3.40 -6.34
CA ALA A 180 -17.83 4.81 -5.98
C ALA A 180 -17.00 5.15 -4.73
N VAL A 181 -17.06 4.30 -3.68
CA VAL A 181 -16.25 4.46 -2.46
C VAL A 181 -14.75 4.40 -2.80
N LEU A 182 -14.32 3.37 -3.53
CA LEU A 182 -12.93 3.22 -3.97
C LEU A 182 -12.48 4.39 -4.85
N GLY A 183 -13.34 4.86 -5.75
CA GLY A 183 -13.10 6.01 -6.62
C GLY A 183 -12.95 7.32 -5.85
N LEU A 184 -13.76 7.54 -4.82
CA LEU A 184 -13.64 8.71 -3.93
C LEU A 184 -12.37 8.64 -3.09
N ALA A 185 -12.06 7.48 -2.50
CA ALA A 185 -10.87 7.27 -1.68
C ALA A 185 -9.55 7.40 -2.48
N THR A 186 -9.59 7.13 -3.80
CA THR A 186 -8.44 7.26 -4.71
C THR A 186 -8.52 8.48 -5.62
N SER A 187 -9.45 9.40 -5.37
CA SER A 187 -9.61 10.60 -6.19
C SER A 187 -8.45 11.59 -6.00
N SER A 188 -8.30 12.51 -6.96
CA SER A 188 -7.32 13.61 -6.87
C SER A 188 -7.57 14.54 -5.67
N LEU A 189 -8.78 14.52 -5.09
CA LEU A 189 -9.14 15.25 -3.87
C LEU A 189 -8.30 14.79 -2.65
N VAL A 190 -7.91 13.52 -2.61
CA VAL A 190 -7.11 12.93 -1.53
C VAL A 190 -5.62 13.29 -1.68
N GLY A 191 -5.20 13.61 -2.90
CA GLY A 191 -3.83 13.98 -3.27
C GLY A 191 -3.19 12.99 -4.25
N SER A 192 -1.93 13.26 -4.61
CA SER A 192 -1.14 12.41 -5.51
C SER A 192 -0.98 10.98 -4.99
N GLU A 193 -0.93 10.78 -3.67
CA GLU A 193 -0.79 9.46 -3.04
C GLU A 193 -1.97 8.53 -3.33
N GLY A 194 -3.21 9.05 -3.28
CA GLY A 194 -4.41 8.27 -3.58
C GLY A 194 -4.59 8.00 -5.07
N SER A 195 -4.33 9.03 -5.90
CA SER A 195 -4.54 8.97 -7.36
C SER A 195 -3.72 7.87 -8.05
N ARG A 196 -2.58 7.48 -7.49
CA ARG A 196 -1.71 6.43 -8.05
C ARG A 196 -2.34 5.05 -8.01
N PHE A 197 -3.21 4.79 -7.03
CA PHE A 197 -3.85 3.49 -6.85
C PHE A 197 -5.22 3.40 -7.53
N ARG A 198 -5.70 4.49 -8.12
CA ARG A 198 -7.03 4.56 -8.76
C ARG A 198 -7.23 3.45 -9.78
N THR A 199 -6.31 3.29 -10.73
CA THR A 199 -6.42 2.26 -11.79
C THR A 199 -6.46 0.85 -11.21
N HIS A 200 -5.64 0.57 -10.20
CA HIS A 200 -5.60 -0.73 -9.54
C HIS A 200 -6.90 -1.00 -8.76
N ALA A 201 -7.41 0.01 -8.03
CA ALA A 201 -8.67 -0.08 -7.29
C ALA A 201 -9.87 -0.28 -8.22
N THR A 202 -9.91 0.42 -9.37
CA THR A 202 -10.97 0.24 -10.37
C THR A 202 -10.93 -1.14 -11.02
N ILE A 203 -9.73 -1.62 -11.38
CA ILE A 203 -9.57 -2.97 -11.95
C ILE A 203 -10.03 -4.02 -10.94
N ALA A 204 -9.62 -3.90 -9.67
CA ALA A 204 -10.03 -4.83 -8.62
C ALA A 204 -11.55 -4.85 -8.42
N GLY A 205 -12.20 -3.69 -8.36
CA GLY A 205 -13.66 -3.60 -8.20
C GLY A 205 -14.43 -4.17 -9.40
N ILE A 206 -14.00 -3.88 -10.63
CA ILE A 206 -14.63 -4.45 -11.84
C ILE A 206 -14.43 -5.97 -11.90
N LEU A 207 -13.23 -6.44 -11.56
CA LEU A 207 -12.93 -7.88 -11.57
C LEU A 207 -13.79 -8.63 -10.56
N LEU A 208 -14.00 -8.09 -9.35
CA LEU A 208 -14.90 -8.68 -8.36
C LEU A 208 -16.33 -8.81 -8.89
N MET A 209 -16.85 -7.77 -9.56
CA MET A 209 -18.17 -7.80 -10.17
C MET A 209 -18.27 -8.88 -11.26
N VAL A 210 -17.28 -8.96 -12.15
CA VAL A 210 -17.27 -9.95 -13.25
C VAL A 210 -17.18 -11.37 -12.70
N VAL A 211 -16.32 -11.62 -11.72
CA VAL A 211 -16.18 -12.94 -11.09
C VAL A 211 -17.48 -13.37 -10.43
N GLU A 212 -18.17 -12.46 -9.72
CA GLU A 212 -19.44 -12.78 -9.09
C GLU A 212 -20.54 -13.06 -10.10
N ALA A 213 -20.67 -12.22 -11.13
CA ALA A 213 -21.66 -12.41 -12.19
C ALA A 213 -21.41 -13.71 -12.97
N TRP A 214 -20.14 -14.02 -13.27
CA TRP A 214 -19.74 -15.28 -13.89
C TRP A 214 -20.09 -16.48 -13.01
N TYR A 215 -19.79 -16.41 -11.72
CA TYR A 215 -20.10 -17.47 -10.77
C TYR A 215 -21.60 -17.79 -10.71
N ILE A 216 -22.45 -16.77 -10.59
CA ILE A 216 -23.91 -16.97 -10.55
C ILE A 216 -24.44 -17.40 -11.93
N GLY A 217 -23.90 -16.84 -13.02
CA GLY A 217 -24.32 -17.18 -14.38
C GLY A 217 -24.00 -18.62 -14.79
N THR A 218 -22.93 -19.20 -14.24
CA THR A 218 -22.51 -20.59 -14.51
C THR A 218 -22.95 -21.58 -13.44
N TYR A 219 -23.68 -21.14 -12.42
CA TYR A 219 -24.10 -21.98 -11.31
C TYR A 219 -25.11 -23.05 -11.76
N ASP A 220 -24.82 -24.33 -11.48
CA ASP A 220 -25.77 -25.42 -11.75
C ASP A 220 -26.79 -25.57 -10.61
N ILE A 221 -28.02 -25.10 -10.84
CA ILE A 221 -29.12 -25.23 -9.88
C ILE A 221 -29.51 -26.69 -9.60
N SER A 222 -29.15 -27.63 -10.48
CA SER A 222 -29.44 -29.05 -10.31
C SER A 222 -28.51 -29.73 -9.30
N ALA A 223 -27.38 -29.12 -8.92
CA ALA A 223 -26.47 -29.65 -7.91
C ALA A 223 -27.19 -29.94 -6.58
N ASN A 224 -28.07 -29.03 -6.16
CA ASN A 224 -28.87 -29.14 -4.94
C ASN A 224 -29.90 -30.29 -4.96
N LYS A 225 -30.20 -30.90 -6.11
CA LYS A 225 -31.08 -32.09 -6.18
C LYS A 225 -30.43 -33.33 -5.56
N ARG A 226 -29.09 -33.35 -5.50
CA ARG A 226 -28.28 -34.47 -5.00
C ARG A 226 -28.01 -34.38 -3.49
N ALA A 227 -28.29 -33.25 -2.87
CA ALA A 227 -28.18 -33.09 -1.41
C ALA A 227 -29.05 -34.14 -0.70
N ARG A 228 -28.48 -34.79 0.32
CA ARG A 228 -29.16 -35.82 1.15
C ARG A 228 -29.48 -35.30 2.55
N SER A 229 -28.66 -34.39 3.07
CA SER A 229 -28.91 -33.70 4.32
C SER A 229 -29.15 -32.20 4.10
N VAL A 230 -29.68 -31.52 5.12
CA VAL A 230 -29.88 -30.06 5.09
C VAL A 230 -28.54 -29.31 5.07
N GLN A 231 -27.49 -29.89 5.67
CA GLN A 231 -26.15 -29.30 5.70
C GLN A 231 -25.48 -29.33 4.32
N ASP A 232 -25.84 -30.30 3.48
CA ASP A 232 -25.34 -30.43 2.11
C ASP A 232 -26.06 -29.48 1.13
N ILE A 233 -27.09 -28.76 1.58
CA ILE A 233 -27.83 -27.82 0.73
C ILE A 233 -26.98 -26.56 0.54
N ASP A 234 -26.61 -26.31 -0.70
CA ASP A 234 -25.86 -25.12 -1.07
C ASP A 234 -26.80 -23.92 -1.25
N SER A 235 -26.74 -23.00 -0.31
CA SER A 235 -27.52 -21.76 -0.30
C SER A 235 -26.78 -20.64 -1.03
N ALA A 236 -26.62 -20.81 -2.36
CA ALA A 236 -25.77 -19.95 -3.19
C ALA A 236 -26.08 -18.45 -3.06
N HIS A 237 -27.37 -18.04 -3.02
CA HIS A 237 -27.75 -16.64 -2.83
C HIS A 237 -27.14 -16.02 -1.55
N TRP A 238 -27.30 -16.70 -0.41
CA TRP A 238 -26.79 -16.24 0.88
C TRP A 238 -25.27 -16.31 0.95
N ARG A 239 -24.67 -17.38 0.42
CA ARG A 239 -23.20 -17.53 0.39
C ARG A 239 -22.55 -16.42 -0.43
N VAL A 240 -23.05 -16.15 -1.64
CA VAL A 240 -22.51 -15.08 -2.49
C VAL A 240 -22.69 -13.73 -1.83
N ARG A 241 -23.87 -13.45 -1.24
CA ARG A 241 -24.11 -12.21 -0.49
C ARG A 241 -23.10 -12.02 0.64
N PHE A 242 -22.86 -13.05 1.45
CA PHE A 242 -21.89 -13.01 2.53
C PHE A 242 -20.48 -12.75 2.00
N LEU A 243 -20.04 -13.54 1.02
CA LEU A 243 -18.72 -13.42 0.41
C LEU A 243 -18.52 -12.04 -0.23
N ARG A 244 -19.54 -11.46 -0.86
CA ARG A 244 -19.50 -10.11 -1.46
C ARG A 244 -19.13 -9.05 -0.44
N TYR A 245 -19.86 -8.98 0.68
CA TYR A 245 -19.58 -7.96 1.69
C TYR A 245 -18.26 -8.19 2.43
N ILE A 246 -17.87 -9.46 2.66
CA ILE A 246 -16.55 -9.77 3.24
C ILE A 246 -15.43 -9.38 2.28
N THR A 247 -15.54 -9.69 0.99
CA THR A 247 -14.52 -9.30 0.00
C THR A 247 -14.41 -7.80 -0.16
N PHE A 248 -15.52 -7.06 -0.10
CA PHE A 248 -15.49 -5.59 -0.06
C PHE A 248 -14.74 -5.06 1.15
N ALA A 249 -15.05 -5.57 2.35
CA ALA A 249 -14.35 -5.17 3.57
C ALA A 249 -12.85 -5.47 3.50
N VAL A 250 -12.47 -6.64 2.98
CA VAL A 250 -11.05 -7.02 2.80
C VAL A 250 -10.34 -6.10 1.82
N VAL A 251 -10.96 -5.74 0.70
CA VAL A 251 -10.38 -4.81 -0.28
C VAL A 251 -10.25 -3.40 0.30
N ASP A 252 -11.24 -2.92 1.05
CA ASP A 252 -11.20 -1.60 1.70
C ASP A 252 -10.09 -1.54 2.76
N ILE A 253 -9.98 -2.57 3.61
CA ILE A 253 -8.91 -2.68 4.61
C ILE A 253 -7.55 -2.75 3.92
N GLY A 254 -7.42 -3.54 2.86
CA GLY A 254 -6.19 -3.67 2.09
C GLY A 254 -5.76 -2.34 1.46
N LEU A 255 -6.69 -1.62 0.83
CA LEU A 255 -6.42 -0.32 0.24
C LEU A 255 -6.10 0.73 1.31
N ALA A 256 -6.83 0.75 2.42
CA ALA A 256 -6.56 1.64 3.55
C ALA A 256 -5.15 1.39 4.11
N PHE A 257 -4.75 0.14 4.26
CA PHE A 257 -3.40 -0.22 4.70
C PHE A 257 -2.33 0.26 3.71
N VAL A 258 -2.52 0.04 2.40
CA VAL A 258 -1.59 0.50 1.35
C VAL A 258 -1.47 2.03 1.39
N LEU A 259 -2.58 2.76 1.41
CA LEU A 259 -2.60 4.23 1.46
C LEU A 259 -1.94 4.79 2.72
N TRP A 260 -2.18 4.17 3.86
CA TRP A 260 -1.54 4.56 5.12
C TRP A 260 -0.03 4.31 5.06
N ALA A 261 0.39 3.13 4.59
CA ALA A 261 1.79 2.76 4.53
C ALA A 261 2.58 3.62 3.53
N THR A 262 1.99 3.98 2.39
CA THR A 262 2.62 4.82 1.38
C THR A 262 2.66 6.29 1.79
N SER A 263 1.57 6.82 2.33
CA SER A 263 1.49 8.25 2.73
C SER A 263 2.38 8.61 3.93
N THR A 264 2.74 7.62 4.75
CA THR A 264 3.64 7.80 5.91
C THR A 264 5.11 7.48 5.58
N ASN A 265 5.43 7.22 4.30
CA ASN A 265 6.75 6.77 3.83
C ASN A 265 7.25 5.46 4.50
N ARG A 266 6.34 4.65 5.05
CA ARG A 266 6.68 3.36 5.69
C ARG A 266 6.87 2.26 4.66
N TRP A 267 6.21 2.35 3.51
CA TRP A 267 6.28 1.38 2.43
C TRP A 267 6.15 2.07 1.06
N LEU A 268 6.98 1.70 0.08
CA LEU A 268 7.01 2.29 -1.27
C LEU A 268 7.21 3.82 -1.26
N ALA A 269 8.04 4.33 -0.34
CA ALA A 269 8.41 5.74 -0.32
C ALA A 269 9.02 6.15 -1.67
N LYS A 270 8.39 7.10 -2.36
CA LYS A 270 9.01 7.71 -3.53
C LYS A 270 9.96 8.80 -3.04
N PRO A 271 11.28 8.68 -3.27
CA PRO A 271 12.15 9.81 -3.03
C PRO A 271 11.71 10.97 -3.93
N VAL A 272 11.70 12.18 -3.38
CA VAL A 272 11.55 13.43 -4.15
C VAL A 272 12.46 13.36 -5.37
N SER A 273 11.94 13.69 -6.56
CA SER A 273 12.69 13.53 -7.80
C SER A 273 14.01 14.30 -7.72
N LEU A 274 15.08 13.79 -8.36
CA LEU A 274 16.37 14.49 -8.35
C LEU A 274 16.24 15.91 -8.90
N ALA A 275 15.39 16.12 -9.91
CA ALA A 275 15.09 17.44 -10.46
C ALA A 275 14.48 18.38 -9.41
N GLU A 276 13.47 17.93 -8.66
CA GLU A 276 12.81 18.72 -7.62
C GLU A 276 13.71 18.94 -6.40
N ARG A 277 14.56 17.98 -6.05
CA ARG A 277 15.62 18.17 -5.04
C ARG A 277 16.62 19.22 -5.48
N LEU A 278 17.08 19.16 -6.72
CA LEU A 278 18.00 20.16 -7.28
C LEU A 278 17.35 21.54 -7.29
N GLU A 279 16.12 21.65 -7.80
CA GLU A 279 15.38 22.92 -7.83
C GLU A 279 15.21 23.53 -6.43
N THR A 280 14.79 22.73 -5.44
CA THR A 280 14.65 23.22 -4.06
C THR A 280 15.98 23.65 -3.46
N THR A 281 17.06 22.88 -3.65
CA THR A 281 18.40 23.27 -3.18
C THR A 281 18.93 24.51 -3.87
N THR A 282 18.76 24.62 -5.19
CA THR A 282 19.15 25.80 -5.97
C THR A 282 18.39 27.03 -5.50
N ARG A 283 17.08 26.92 -5.28
CA ARG A 283 16.26 28.02 -4.77
C ARG A 283 16.70 28.47 -3.38
N THR A 284 17.02 27.55 -2.48
CA THR A 284 17.58 27.90 -1.16
C THR A 284 18.98 28.52 -1.26
N ALA A 285 19.80 28.07 -2.21
CA ALA A 285 21.12 28.64 -2.46
C ALA A 285 21.03 30.06 -3.04
N GLU A 286 20.09 30.31 -3.95
CA GLU A 286 19.81 31.64 -4.49
C GLU A 286 19.31 32.60 -3.41
N ASP A 287 18.35 32.17 -2.57
CA ASP A 287 17.84 32.97 -1.46
C ASP A 287 18.93 33.33 -0.44
N THR A 288 19.79 32.37 -0.09
CA THR A 288 20.91 32.60 0.83
C THR A 288 21.97 33.52 0.22
N LEU A 289 22.29 33.35 -1.06
CA LEU A 289 23.21 34.21 -1.79
C LEU A 289 22.69 35.65 -1.92
N ASN A 290 21.39 35.82 -2.18
CA ASN A 290 20.76 37.14 -2.23
C ASN A 290 20.80 37.82 -0.85
N LYS A 291 20.53 37.08 0.23
CA LYS A 291 20.69 37.59 1.61
C LYS A 291 22.13 37.97 1.91
N MET A 292 23.12 37.16 1.51
CA MET A 292 24.54 37.49 1.70
C MET A 292 24.95 38.73 0.90
N ARG A 293 24.49 38.88 -0.33
CA ARG A 293 24.72 40.10 -1.13
C ARG A 293 24.11 41.32 -0.46
N ALA A 294 22.88 41.22 0.03
CA ALA A 294 22.23 42.31 0.76
C ALA A 294 23.02 42.67 2.04
N LEU A 295 23.46 41.69 2.82
CA LEU A 295 24.30 41.90 4.00
C LEU A 295 25.64 42.54 3.63
N ALA A 296 26.28 42.12 2.54
CA ALA A 296 27.53 42.70 2.08
C ALA A 296 27.36 44.16 1.63
N LEU A 297 26.24 44.48 0.98
CA LEU A 297 25.89 45.87 0.62
C LEU A 297 25.63 46.71 1.86
N LEU A 298 24.89 46.19 2.84
CA LEU A 298 24.65 46.86 4.12
C LEU A 298 25.96 47.10 4.87
N ALA A 299 26.82 46.07 5.00
CA ALA A 299 28.11 46.19 5.65
C ALA A 299 29.03 47.20 4.95
N ASN A 300 29.06 47.22 3.62
CA ASN A 300 29.81 48.22 2.85
C ASN A 300 29.24 49.62 3.03
N SER A 301 27.90 49.78 3.04
CA SER A 301 27.25 51.07 3.25
C SER A 301 27.56 51.64 4.65
N ALA A 302 27.45 50.81 5.68
CA ALA A 302 27.79 51.17 7.06
C ALA A 302 29.28 51.48 7.22
N ASN A 303 30.16 50.80 6.48
CA ASN A 303 31.59 51.06 6.56
C ASN A 303 32.01 52.32 5.78
N ARG A 304 31.25 52.73 4.74
CA ARG A 304 31.53 53.94 3.96
C ARG A 304 31.01 55.21 4.66
N ASP A 305 29.88 55.15 5.34
CA ASP A 305 29.32 56.28 6.08
C ASP A 305 29.99 56.43 7.47
N PRO A 306 30.66 57.56 7.77
CA PRO A 306 31.31 57.75 9.06
C PRO A 306 30.34 57.78 10.26
N ALA A 307 29.09 58.23 10.08
CA ALA A 307 28.11 58.27 11.16
C ALA A 307 27.65 56.86 11.54
N LEU A 308 27.31 56.03 10.55
CA LEU A 308 26.93 54.62 10.76
C LEU A 308 28.09 53.79 11.30
N ARG A 309 29.32 54.06 10.84
CA ARG A 309 30.52 53.41 11.36
C ARG A 309 30.72 53.70 12.85
N GLY A 310 30.56 54.97 13.26
CA GLY A 310 30.66 55.38 14.66
C GLY A 310 29.61 54.71 15.55
N VAL A 311 28.36 54.61 15.09
CA VAL A 311 27.29 53.88 15.82
C VAL A 311 27.63 52.39 15.96
N ARG A 312 28.15 51.76 14.90
CA ARG A 312 28.57 50.35 14.94
C ARG A 312 29.71 50.13 15.91
N GLU A 313 30.74 50.99 15.89
CA GLU A 313 31.88 50.90 16.80
C GLU A 313 31.46 51.13 18.25
N GLU A 314 30.58 52.09 18.51
CA GLU A 314 30.02 52.34 19.85
C GLU A 314 29.21 51.14 20.35
N TYR A 315 28.37 50.55 19.49
CA TYR A 315 27.64 49.32 19.82
C TYR A 315 28.60 48.19 20.21
N TRP A 316 29.63 47.92 19.41
CA TRP A 316 30.57 46.83 19.74
C TRP A 316 31.44 47.14 20.96
N ARG A 317 31.76 48.43 21.20
CA ARG A 317 32.48 48.86 22.40
C ARG A 317 31.63 48.66 23.65
N THR A 318 30.37 49.08 23.61
CA THR A 318 29.41 48.91 24.73
C THR A 318 29.11 47.45 24.99
N GLU A 319 28.86 46.64 23.95
CA GLU A 319 28.67 45.20 24.08
C GLU A 319 29.91 44.52 24.69
N GLY A 320 31.11 44.89 24.24
CA GLY A 320 32.36 44.37 24.81
C GLY A 320 32.54 44.73 26.28
N GLN A 321 32.14 45.93 26.69
CA GLN A 321 32.16 46.37 28.09
C GLN A 321 31.14 45.61 28.93
N VAL A 322 29.88 45.52 28.47
CA VAL A 322 28.81 44.78 29.15
C VAL A 322 29.17 43.30 29.29
N MET A 323 29.75 42.70 28.24
CA MET A 323 30.20 41.30 28.30
C MET A 323 31.37 41.14 29.28
N ALA A 324 32.33 42.05 29.30
CA ALA A 324 33.43 42.01 30.27
C ALA A 324 32.94 42.14 31.71
N GLU A 325 31.98 43.04 31.97
CA GLU A 325 31.34 43.19 33.28
C GLU A 325 30.55 41.94 33.66
N THR A 326 29.77 41.38 32.74
CA THR A 326 28.97 40.16 32.95
C THR A 326 29.87 38.96 33.23
N VAL A 327 31.02 38.85 32.55
CA VAL A 327 31.99 37.78 32.79
C VAL A 327 32.68 37.93 34.16
N GLN A 328 32.83 39.16 34.66
CA GLN A 328 33.42 39.44 35.98
C GLN A 328 32.47 39.21 37.16
N ASP A 329 31.17 39.05 36.91
CA ASP A 329 30.20 38.66 37.94
C ASP A 329 30.57 37.29 38.52
N GLU A 330 30.70 37.21 39.85
CA GLU A 330 31.14 36.01 40.57
C GLU A 330 30.28 34.79 40.22
N GLY A 331 28.96 34.97 40.07
CA GLY A 331 28.04 33.88 39.73
C GLY A 331 28.23 33.34 38.32
N VAL A 332 28.62 34.19 37.37
CA VAL A 332 28.87 33.80 35.96
C VAL A 332 30.26 33.20 35.83
N MET A 333 31.26 33.78 36.49
CA MET A 333 32.64 33.31 36.46
C MET A 333 32.78 31.92 37.10
N GLU A 334 32.03 31.63 38.17
CA GLU A 334 31.95 30.31 38.77
C GLU A 334 31.34 29.27 37.80
N GLN A 335 30.28 29.65 37.08
CA GLN A 335 29.67 28.78 36.06
C GLN A 335 30.58 28.56 34.84
N ILE A 336 31.28 29.60 34.37
CA ILE A 336 32.26 29.50 33.28
C ILE A 336 33.39 28.57 33.70
N ASN A 337 33.95 28.74 34.91
CA ASN A 337 34.99 27.86 35.43
C ASN A 337 34.51 26.42 35.63
N ALA A 338 33.27 26.23 36.09
CA ALA A 338 32.64 24.90 36.20
C ALA A 338 32.40 24.25 34.83
N ALA A 339 32.09 25.03 33.80
CA ALA A 339 31.97 24.54 32.43
C ALA A 339 33.33 24.19 31.83
N ILE A 340 34.34 25.06 32.03
CA ILE A 340 35.73 24.87 31.56
C ILE A 340 36.36 23.62 32.18
N THR A 341 36.19 23.41 33.48
CA THR A 341 36.71 22.21 34.17
C THR A 341 36.01 20.92 33.73
N ARG A 342 34.77 21.00 33.22
CA ARG A 342 34.04 19.87 32.64
C ARG A 342 34.34 19.65 31.14
N MET A 343 34.96 20.62 30.47
CA MET A 343 35.33 20.50 29.06
C MET A 343 36.67 19.77 28.92
N ASP A 344 36.65 18.66 28.20
CA ASP A 344 37.86 17.95 27.79
C ASP A 344 38.48 18.63 26.57
N PHE A 345 39.48 19.47 26.81
CA PHE A 345 40.21 20.20 25.77
C PHE A 345 40.93 19.28 24.78
N SER A 346 41.34 18.07 25.22
CA SER A 346 42.02 17.11 24.36
C SER A 346 41.06 16.46 23.36
N ALA A 347 39.86 16.09 23.82
CA ALA A 347 38.79 15.61 22.97
C ALA A 347 38.28 16.70 22.01
N LEU A 348 38.23 17.96 22.47
CA LEU A 348 37.84 19.09 21.62
C LEU A 348 38.86 19.36 20.51
N GLN A 349 40.16 19.36 20.81
CA GLN A 349 41.21 19.56 19.81
C GLN A 349 41.20 18.46 18.74
N GLY A 350 40.98 17.20 19.14
CA GLY A 350 40.78 16.10 18.20
C GLY A 350 39.57 16.29 17.28
N ARG A 351 38.43 16.72 17.83
CA ARG A 351 37.20 17.00 17.07
C ARG A 351 37.36 18.18 16.11
N VAL A 352 38.07 19.23 16.50
CA VAL A 352 38.32 20.38 15.61
C VAL A 352 39.22 19.98 14.45
N GLY A 353 40.25 19.16 14.70
CA GLY A 353 41.07 18.56 13.63
C GLY A 353 40.24 17.72 12.67
N GLU A 354 39.38 16.85 13.20
CA GLU A 354 38.49 16.00 12.39
C GLU A 354 37.49 16.81 11.55
N ILE A 355 36.93 17.89 12.09
CA ILE A 355 36.01 18.78 11.37
C ILE A 355 36.75 19.59 10.31
N ALA A 356 37.94 20.13 10.62
CA ALA A 356 38.75 20.87 9.67
C ALA A 356 39.20 19.97 8.50
N ASP A 357 39.66 18.75 8.80
CA ASP A 357 40.00 17.73 7.81
C ASP A 357 38.78 17.30 7.00
N GLY A 358 37.60 17.22 7.63
CA GLY A 358 36.32 16.92 6.96
C GLY A 358 35.89 18.02 5.98
N ILE A 359 36.05 19.28 6.36
CA ILE A 359 35.75 20.44 5.49
C ILE A 359 36.77 20.50 4.34
N LEU A 360 38.06 20.32 4.61
CA LEU A 360 39.10 20.29 3.58
C LEU A 360 38.88 19.14 2.59
N ARG A 361 38.56 17.93 3.06
CA ARG A 361 38.18 16.80 2.20
C ARG A 361 36.91 17.07 1.39
N GLY A 362 35.93 17.76 1.98
CA GLY A 362 34.73 18.21 1.27
C GLY A 362 35.07 19.17 0.13
N ILE A 363 35.97 20.12 0.37
CA ILE A 363 36.43 21.10 -0.63
C ILE A 363 37.28 20.42 -1.71
N ASP A 364 38.17 19.49 -1.36
CA ASP A 364 38.96 18.73 -2.34
C ASP A 364 38.09 17.81 -3.22
N SER A 365 37.01 17.24 -2.67
CA SER A 365 36.04 16.45 -3.43
C SER A 365 35.24 17.27 -4.46
N LEU A 366 35.19 18.60 -4.29
CA LEU A 366 34.54 19.54 -5.19
C LEU A 366 35.47 20.08 -6.29
N ARG A 367 36.77 19.72 -6.28
CA ARG A 367 37.75 20.14 -7.29
C ARG A 367 37.86 19.05 -8.37
N PRO A 368 37.25 19.21 -9.56
CA PRO A 368 37.39 18.22 -10.62
C PRO A 368 38.71 18.47 -11.34
N GLY A 369 39.66 17.54 -11.17
CA GLY A 369 40.85 17.44 -11.99
C GLY A 369 42.16 17.60 -11.22
N GLN A 370 42.67 16.49 -10.66
CA GLN A 370 44.11 16.22 -10.57
C GLN A 370 44.49 14.80 -10.08
N SER A 371 43.53 13.92 -9.78
CA SER A 371 43.81 12.56 -9.28
C SER A 371 43.97 11.47 -10.36
N HIS A 372 44.08 11.82 -11.65
CA HIS A 372 44.22 10.84 -12.74
C HIS A 372 45.56 10.86 -13.51
N SER A 373 46.52 11.70 -13.13
CA SER A 373 47.83 11.76 -13.81
C SER A 373 48.98 11.04 -13.10
N GLN A 374 48.78 10.46 -11.91
CA GLN A 374 49.88 9.87 -11.13
C GLN A 374 49.97 8.34 -11.19
N ILE A 375 49.01 7.64 -11.84
CA ILE A 375 49.04 6.17 -11.97
C ILE A 375 49.71 5.70 -13.29
N ILE A 376 49.99 6.60 -14.24
CA ILE A 376 50.57 6.22 -15.56
C ILE A 376 52.09 6.43 -15.64
N ALA A 377 52.72 7.14 -14.68
CA ALA A 377 54.15 7.47 -14.78
C ALA A 377 55.10 6.43 -14.16
N GLU A 378 54.61 5.44 -13.42
CA GLU A 378 55.46 4.44 -12.72
C GLU A 378 55.54 3.06 -13.40
N SER A 379 54.91 2.85 -14.56
CA SER A 379 54.91 1.52 -15.21
C SER A 379 55.93 1.33 -16.35
N ASN A 380 56.81 2.29 -16.63
CA ASN A 380 57.67 2.27 -17.83
C ASN A 380 59.18 2.37 -17.57
N THR A 381 59.67 2.03 -16.37
CA THR A 381 61.11 2.06 -16.08
C THR A 381 61.58 0.89 -15.23
N SER A 382 61.44 -0.34 -15.73
CA SER A 382 62.26 -1.50 -15.32
C SER A 382 61.84 -2.73 -16.12
N ASP A 383 62.52 -2.96 -17.26
CA ASP A 383 62.85 -4.30 -17.81
C ASP A 383 63.20 -4.18 -19.30
N ALA A 384 64.48 -3.90 -19.60
CA ALA A 384 65.09 -4.23 -20.88
C ALA A 384 66.62 -4.15 -20.78
N SER A 385 67.24 -5.20 -20.23
CA SER A 385 68.67 -5.47 -20.42
C SER A 385 68.87 -6.95 -20.76
N SER A 386 69.75 -7.22 -21.72
CA SER A 386 70.11 -8.51 -22.36
C SER A 386 69.03 -9.09 -23.28
N SER A 387 69.28 -9.49 -24.54
CA SER A 387 70.53 -9.89 -25.19
C SER A 387 70.39 -9.86 -26.72
N THR A 388 71.49 -9.55 -27.37
CA THR A 388 71.77 -9.39 -28.80
C THR A 388 71.75 -10.70 -29.59
N THR A 389 71.15 -10.73 -30.79
CA THR A 389 71.65 -11.55 -31.91
C THR A 389 71.39 -10.88 -33.26
N LEU A 390 72.48 -10.78 -34.03
CA LEU A 390 72.60 -10.25 -35.39
C LEU A 390 71.68 -10.93 -36.40
N VAL A 391 71.21 -10.18 -37.41
CA VAL A 391 71.52 -10.37 -38.85
C VAL A 391 71.03 -9.11 -39.60
N SER A 392 71.89 -8.58 -40.47
CA SER A 392 71.65 -7.47 -41.41
C SER A 392 71.90 -7.95 -42.86
N PRO A 393 71.71 -7.12 -43.90
CA PRO A 393 70.47 -6.81 -44.63
C PRO A 393 70.56 -7.35 -46.09
N PRO A 394 69.69 -6.95 -47.05
CA PRO A 394 69.99 -5.74 -47.81
C PRO A 394 68.79 -4.93 -48.36
N GLN A 395 69.07 -3.63 -48.50
CA GLN A 395 68.79 -2.71 -49.61
C GLN A 395 67.37 -2.57 -50.24
N SER A 396 66.86 -1.34 -50.05
CA SER A 396 66.14 -0.46 -50.99
C SER A 396 65.89 -0.94 -52.42
N ILE A 397 64.63 -0.85 -52.87
CA ILE A 397 64.11 0.25 -53.72
C ILE A 397 62.76 0.68 -53.15
#